data_AF-A0AA96NAA6-F1
#
_entry.id   AF-A0AA96NAA6-F1
#
_cell.length_a   1.000
_cell.length_b   1.000
_cell.length_c   1.000
_cell.angle_alpha   90.00
_cell.angle_beta   90.00
_cell.angle_gamma   90.00
#
_symmetry.space_group_name_H-M   'P 1'
#
loop_
_entity.id
_entity.type
_entity.pdbx_description
1 polymer ?
#
loop_
_entity_poly.entity_id
_entity_poly.type
_entity_poly.pdbx_seq_one_letter_code
_entity_poly.pdbx_strand_id
1 'polypeptide(L)'
;MRTLSFAALTAALALSACSPKNEQSADNAASAGKGGNVKLLNVSYDVARDFYKEYNPLFVKEYAAKNGGATVEIQQSHGGSSKQALAVANGLAADVVTMNQTSDIELLVKKGLIKDDWNTRLPDNAVPYTSNVVFLVRKGNPKHIQDWGDLTKDGVQIVLANPKTTGNGRYAFLGAYGYGLKVNNGDEGKTQDFVAALLKNTPVFENGGRAATTTFSQRNIGDVLVTFENEANYVSKKLTQDQFEIVYPSYTIISEAPVAVVDSVVDKKGTRAAAEAYLKNLWSEPAQELAANLYLRPRNAEVLAKHKADFPDIETFNPNEKFGAWSDIMKKFFADGGLFDQLSGKK
;
A
#
# COMPACT_ATOMS: atom_id res chain seq x y z
N MET A 1 -35.12 -80.02 14.25
CA MET A 1 -35.97 -81.10 13.71
C MET A 1 -37.36 -80.93 14.32
N ARG A 2 -38.41 -80.82 13.49
CA ARG A 2 -39.85 -80.54 13.79
C ARG A 2 -40.19 -79.07 14.16
N THR A 3 -40.59 -78.24 13.19
CA THR A 3 -41.96 -77.97 12.66
C THR A 3 -42.89 -77.25 13.64
N LEU A 4 -43.32 -76.03 13.28
CA LEU A 4 -44.75 -75.66 13.12
C LEU A 4 -44.87 -74.18 12.72
N SER A 5 -45.25 -73.96 11.47
CA SER A 5 -45.86 -72.71 10.99
C SER A 5 -47.34 -72.71 11.38
N PHE A 6 -47.88 -71.57 11.83
CA PHE A 6 -49.29 -71.23 11.59
C PHE A 6 -49.44 -69.71 11.43
N ALA A 7 -50.16 -69.35 10.38
CA ALA A 7 -50.45 -68.01 9.92
C ALA A 7 -51.54 -67.34 10.76
N ALA A 8 -51.48 -66.02 10.89
CA ALA A 8 -52.66 -65.19 11.13
C ALA A 8 -52.63 -64.01 10.15
N LEU A 9 -53.62 -64.04 9.27
CA LEU A 9 -53.89 -63.11 8.18
C LEU A 9 -54.87 -62.06 8.71
N THR A 10 -54.51 -60.78 8.67
CA THR A 10 -55.49 -59.68 8.75
C THR A 10 -55.17 -58.67 7.66
N ALA A 11 -55.98 -58.70 6.61
CA ALA A 11 -56.07 -57.69 5.57
C ALA A 11 -57.21 -56.73 5.91
N ALA A 12 -56.97 -55.42 5.87
CA ALA A 12 -58.04 -54.43 5.71
C ALA A 12 -57.51 -53.13 5.09
N LEU A 13 -57.95 -52.94 3.84
CA LEU A 13 -58.30 -51.71 3.12
C LEU A 13 -57.25 -50.61 2.87
N ALA A 14 -57.00 -50.45 1.57
CA ALA A 14 -56.31 -49.37 0.91
C ALA A 14 -57.14 -48.07 0.88
N LEU A 15 -56.44 -46.94 0.97
CA LEU A 15 -56.83 -45.68 0.33
C LEU A 15 -55.62 -45.16 -0.45
N SER A 16 -55.72 -45.28 -1.77
CA SER A 16 -54.79 -44.70 -2.73
C SER A 16 -54.98 -43.19 -2.81
N ALA A 17 -53.91 -42.42 -2.61
CA ALA A 17 -53.80 -41.05 -3.08
C ALA A 17 -52.54 -40.94 -3.95
N CYS A 18 -52.75 -40.73 -5.24
CA CYS A 18 -51.72 -40.52 -6.25
C CYS A 18 -51.03 -39.17 -6.03
N SER A 19 -49.70 -39.14 -6.11
CA SER A 19 -48.95 -37.97 -6.60
C SER A 19 -47.61 -38.43 -7.19
N PRO A 20 -47.20 -37.88 -8.34
CA PRO A 20 -46.24 -38.52 -9.24
C PRO A 20 -44.78 -38.31 -8.79
N LYS A 21 -43.98 -39.35 -8.98
CA LYS A 21 -42.53 -39.26 -9.12
C LYS A 21 -42.21 -38.42 -10.36
N ASN A 22 -41.29 -37.46 -10.23
CA ASN A 22 -40.40 -37.16 -11.34
C ASN A 22 -39.01 -36.81 -10.82
N GLU A 23 -38.03 -37.52 -11.35
CA GLU A 23 -36.61 -37.25 -11.23
C GLU A 23 -36.32 -35.88 -11.84
N GLN A 24 -35.56 -35.04 -11.14
CA GLN A 24 -34.99 -33.84 -11.74
C GLN A 24 -33.58 -33.59 -11.21
N SER A 25 -32.68 -33.74 -12.16
CA SER A 25 -31.29 -33.31 -12.29
C SER A 25 -30.78 -32.28 -11.28
N ALA A 26 -29.56 -32.54 -10.82
CA ALA A 26 -28.75 -31.64 -10.03
C ALA A 26 -28.36 -30.38 -10.83
N ASP A 27 -29.14 -29.31 -10.67
CA ASP A 27 -28.68 -27.94 -10.86
C ASP A 27 -28.45 -27.32 -9.48
N ASN A 28 -27.22 -27.45 -8.96
CA ASN A 28 -26.76 -26.63 -7.84
C ASN A 28 -26.39 -25.23 -8.37
N ALA A 29 -27.41 -24.48 -8.80
CA ALA A 29 -27.30 -23.04 -8.88
C ALA A 29 -27.35 -22.51 -7.43
N ALA A 30 -26.19 -22.16 -6.91
CA ALA A 30 -26.06 -21.49 -5.62
C ALA A 30 -26.92 -20.22 -5.64
N SER A 31 -28.02 -20.23 -4.88
CA SER A 31 -28.73 -19.03 -4.51
C SER A 31 -27.80 -18.18 -3.65
N ALA A 32 -27.16 -17.17 -4.24
CA ALA A 32 -26.48 -16.12 -3.50
C ALA A 32 -27.52 -15.46 -2.59
N GLY A 33 -27.39 -15.70 -1.29
CA GLY A 33 -28.33 -15.24 -0.29
C GLY A 33 -28.49 -13.72 -0.29
N LYS A 34 -29.75 -13.30 -0.25
CA LYS A 34 -30.18 -11.94 0.12
C LYS A 34 -29.47 -11.49 1.40
N GLY A 35 -28.75 -10.36 1.34
CA GLY A 35 -28.48 -9.49 2.49
C GLY A 35 -27.47 -9.97 3.54
N GLY A 36 -26.37 -10.62 3.17
CA GLY A 36 -25.29 -10.94 4.10
C GLY A 36 -24.46 -9.70 4.46
N ASN A 37 -24.30 -9.41 5.75
CA ASN A 37 -23.40 -8.36 6.26
C ASN A 37 -21.94 -8.87 6.17
N VAL A 38 -21.23 -8.49 5.12
CA VAL A 38 -19.84 -8.93 4.87
C VAL A 38 -18.88 -8.08 5.71
N LYS A 39 -17.92 -8.70 6.40
CA LYS A 39 -16.89 -7.97 7.16
C LYS A 39 -15.51 -8.17 6.55
N LEU A 40 -14.90 -7.08 6.10
CA LEU A 40 -13.54 -7.05 5.56
C LEU A 40 -12.59 -6.37 6.54
N LEU A 41 -11.39 -6.93 6.70
CA LEU A 41 -10.26 -6.28 7.35
C LEU A 41 -9.27 -5.81 6.28
N ASN A 42 -9.07 -4.50 6.18
CA ASN A 42 -7.97 -3.90 5.44
C ASN A 42 -6.79 -3.65 6.39
N VAL A 43 -5.66 -4.31 6.10
CA VAL A 43 -4.38 -4.06 6.77
C VAL A 43 -3.52 -3.15 5.90
N SER A 44 -3.19 -1.97 6.44
CA SER A 44 -2.60 -0.87 5.68
C SER A 44 -1.48 -0.15 6.45
N TYR A 45 -0.78 0.77 5.78
CA TYR A 45 0.27 1.56 6.40
C TYR A 45 -0.25 2.88 7.02
N ASP A 46 0.52 3.49 7.92
CA ASP A 46 0.07 4.64 8.71
C ASP A 46 -0.35 5.86 7.88
N VAL A 47 0.39 6.17 6.82
CA VAL A 47 0.15 7.35 5.98
C VAL A 47 -1.09 7.20 5.10
N ALA A 48 -1.55 5.97 4.83
CA ALA A 48 -2.79 5.74 4.09
C ALA A 48 -4.06 5.81 4.95
N ARG A 49 -3.93 6.07 6.25
CA ARG A 49 -5.08 6.11 7.19
C ARG A 49 -6.16 7.09 6.75
N ASP A 50 -5.78 8.30 6.37
CA ASP A 50 -6.73 9.34 6.00
C ASP A 50 -7.44 9.00 4.68
N PHE A 51 -6.70 8.43 3.71
CA PHE A 51 -7.29 7.91 2.47
C PHE A 51 -8.33 6.85 2.75
N TYR A 52 -7.99 5.81 3.52
CA TYR A 52 -8.94 4.73 3.75
C TYR A 52 -10.11 5.12 4.66
N LYS A 53 -9.94 6.11 5.55
CA LYS A 53 -11.03 6.68 6.35
C LYS A 53 -12.13 7.29 5.46
N GLU A 54 -11.76 7.95 4.37
CA GLU A 54 -12.70 8.56 3.41
C GLU A 54 -13.15 7.58 2.33
N TYR A 55 -12.26 6.68 1.92
CA TYR A 55 -12.55 5.67 0.89
C TYR A 55 -13.56 4.62 1.37
N ASN A 56 -13.48 4.19 2.63
CA ASN A 56 -14.35 3.12 3.13
C ASN A 56 -15.85 3.47 3.03
N PRO A 57 -16.34 4.63 3.49
CA PRO A 57 -17.73 5.05 3.27
C PRO A 57 -18.12 5.16 1.80
N LEU A 58 -17.20 5.63 0.94
CA LEU A 58 -17.41 5.73 -0.50
C LEU A 58 -17.65 4.34 -1.10
N PHE A 59 -16.78 3.38 -0.80
CA PHE A 59 -16.94 1.99 -1.23
C PHE A 59 -18.22 1.36 -0.70
N VAL A 60 -18.55 1.53 0.59
CA VAL A 60 -19.77 0.95 1.18
C VAL A 60 -21.01 1.41 0.43
N LYS A 61 -21.10 2.70 0.11
CA LYS A 61 -22.21 3.27 -0.67
C LYS A 61 -22.26 2.68 -2.08
N GLU A 62 -21.11 2.62 -2.75
CA GLU A 62 -21.02 2.10 -4.12
C GLU A 62 -21.32 0.60 -4.21
N TYR A 63 -20.85 -0.17 -3.23
CA TYR A 63 -21.10 -1.60 -3.11
C TYR A 63 -22.59 -1.88 -2.90
N ALA A 64 -23.25 -1.16 -1.99
CA ALA A 64 -24.69 -1.29 -1.77
C ALA A 64 -25.49 -0.97 -3.04
N ALA A 65 -25.13 0.09 -3.77
CA ALA A 65 -25.79 0.45 -5.02
C ALA A 65 -25.64 -0.63 -6.11
N LYS A 66 -24.47 -1.26 -6.21
CA LYS A 66 -24.18 -2.31 -7.21
C LYS A 66 -24.72 -3.69 -6.83
N ASN A 67 -24.98 -3.95 -5.55
CA ASN A 67 -25.31 -5.27 -5.02
C ASN A 67 -26.67 -5.32 -4.30
N GLY A 68 -27.67 -4.59 -4.80
CA GLY A 68 -29.05 -4.70 -4.33
C GLY A 68 -29.24 -4.34 -2.85
N GLY A 69 -28.46 -3.40 -2.33
CA GLY A 69 -28.50 -2.96 -0.93
C GLY A 69 -27.69 -3.82 0.04
N ALA A 70 -26.82 -4.73 -0.44
CA ALA A 70 -25.94 -5.50 0.42
C ALA A 70 -25.03 -4.59 1.27
N THR A 71 -24.84 -4.94 2.54
CA THR A 71 -24.01 -4.18 3.49
C THR A 71 -22.64 -4.82 3.64
N VAL A 72 -21.61 -3.96 3.74
CA VAL A 72 -20.25 -4.35 4.03
C VAL A 72 -19.68 -3.48 5.15
N GLU A 73 -19.07 -4.10 6.14
CA GLU A 73 -18.32 -3.44 7.21
C GLU A 73 -16.83 -3.53 6.88
N ILE A 74 -16.13 -2.39 6.85
CA ILE A 74 -14.69 -2.34 6.64
C ILE A 74 -13.98 -1.99 7.95
N GLN A 75 -13.21 -2.93 8.45
CA GLN A 75 -12.31 -2.76 9.59
C GLN A 75 -10.91 -2.41 9.10
N GLN A 76 -10.15 -1.68 9.91
CA GLN A 76 -8.84 -1.18 9.53
C GLN A 76 -7.78 -1.47 10.59
N SER A 77 -6.59 -1.84 10.14
CA SER A 77 -5.35 -1.85 10.93
C SER A 77 -4.31 -0.99 10.23
N HIS A 78 -3.64 -0.10 10.96
CA HIS A 78 -2.62 0.81 10.43
C HIS A 78 -1.37 0.79 11.30
N GLY A 79 -0.20 0.83 10.66
CA GLY A 79 1.11 0.89 11.30
C GLY A 79 2.23 1.07 10.27
N GLY A 80 3.49 0.90 10.67
CA GLY A 80 4.58 0.78 9.69
C GLY A 80 4.32 -0.40 8.73
N SER A 81 4.45 -0.17 7.42
CA SER A 81 4.02 -1.12 6.37
C SER A 81 4.61 -2.52 6.58
N SER A 82 5.92 -2.65 6.75
CA SER A 82 6.55 -3.96 7.00
C SER A 82 6.11 -4.61 8.33
N LYS A 83 5.79 -3.83 9.36
CA LYS A 83 5.25 -4.36 10.62
C LYS A 83 3.84 -4.94 10.40
N GLN A 84 3.04 -4.28 9.58
CA GLN A 84 1.69 -4.74 9.23
C GLN A 84 1.74 -5.99 8.35
N ALA A 85 2.63 -6.04 7.36
CA ALA A 85 2.88 -7.25 6.58
C ALA A 85 3.35 -8.41 7.46
N LEU A 86 4.25 -8.18 8.42
CA LEU A 86 4.65 -9.19 9.40
C LEU A 86 3.50 -9.66 10.29
N ALA A 87 2.59 -8.76 10.70
CA ALA A 87 1.42 -9.15 11.47
C ALA A 87 0.50 -10.10 10.68
N VAL A 88 0.27 -9.82 9.39
CA VAL A 88 -0.48 -10.71 8.48
C VAL A 88 0.26 -12.04 8.29
N ALA A 89 1.57 -11.99 8.03
CA ALA A 89 2.42 -13.18 7.92
C ALA A 89 2.38 -14.08 9.17
N ASN A 90 2.11 -13.49 10.35
CA ASN A 90 2.04 -14.18 11.63
C ASN A 90 0.59 -14.47 12.10
N GLY A 91 -0.41 -14.32 11.22
CA GLY A 91 -1.76 -14.80 11.47
C GLY A 91 -2.85 -13.73 11.64
N LEU A 92 -2.56 -12.44 11.49
CA LEU A 92 -3.61 -11.43 11.39
C LEU A 92 -4.41 -11.66 10.10
N ALA A 93 -5.69 -12.05 10.25
CA ALA A 93 -6.56 -12.46 9.14
C ALA A 93 -7.11 -11.28 8.33
N ALA A 94 -6.22 -10.58 7.62
CA ALA A 94 -6.57 -9.53 6.67
C ALA A 94 -7.26 -10.11 5.44
N ASP A 95 -8.36 -9.51 4.98
CA ASP A 95 -8.96 -9.88 3.69
C ASP A 95 -8.17 -9.26 2.54
N VAL A 96 -7.70 -8.02 2.77
CA VAL A 96 -6.91 -7.26 1.82
C VAL A 96 -5.74 -6.59 2.52
N VAL A 97 -4.66 -6.43 1.79
CA VAL A 97 -3.49 -5.64 2.19
C VAL A 97 -3.30 -4.49 1.23
N THR A 98 -3.00 -3.32 1.79
CA THR A 98 -2.74 -2.10 1.00
C THR A 98 -1.45 -1.48 1.53
N MET A 99 -0.35 -1.72 0.86
CA MET A 99 1.01 -1.50 1.38
C MET A 99 1.66 -0.29 0.71
N ASN A 100 2.77 0.20 1.27
CA ASN A 100 3.53 1.30 0.67
C ASN A 100 4.74 0.86 -0.14
N GLN A 101 4.95 -0.45 -0.31
CA GLN A 101 6.05 -1.03 -1.08
C GLN A 101 5.73 -2.47 -1.46
N THR A 102 6.25 -2.91 -2.60
CA THR A 102 6.02 -4.23 -3.18
C THR A 102 6.62 -5.37 -2.35
N SER A 103 7.76 -5.13 -1.71
CA SER A 103 8.45 -6.10 -0.85
C SER A 103 7.56 -6.67 0.27
N ASP A 104 6.63 -5.87 0.78
CA ASP A 104 5.70 -6.28 1.84
C ASP A 104 4.64 -7.27 1.33
N ILE A 105 4.20 -7.14 0.07
CA ILE A 105 3.30 -8.12 -0.55
C ILE A 105 4.09 -9.38 -0.95
N GLU A 106 5.30 -9.23 -1.49
CA GLU A 106 6.18 -10.35 -1.81
C GLU A 106 6.50 -11.21 -0.57
N LEU A 107 6.61 -10.61 0.61
CA LEU A 107 6.73 -11.35 1.87
C LEU A 107 5.53 -12.27 2.10
N LEU A 108 4.32 -11.78 1.87
CA LEU A 108 3.08 -12.54 2.05
C LEU A 108 2.92 -13.63 0.98
N VAL A 109 3.41 -13.36 -0.23
CA VAL A 109 3.52 -14.37 -1.30
C VAL A 109 4.45 -15.51 -0.88
N LYS A 110 5.64 -15.19 -0.38
CA LYS A 110 6.60 -16.18 0.14
C LYS A 110 6.06 -17.00 1.32
N LYS A 111 5.09 -16.46 2.06
CA LYS A 111 4.38 -17.15 3.14
C LYS A 111 3.20 -18.01 2.65
N GLY A 112 2.92 -18.02 1.35
CA GLY A 112 1.79 -18.75 0.75
C GLY A 112 0.43 -18.15 1.08
N LEU A 113 0.39 -16.90 1.57
CA LEU A 113 -0.86 -16.23 1.94
C LEU A 113 -1.52 -15.55 0.75
N ILE A 114 -0.69 -15.10 -0.20
CA ILE A 114 -1.04 -14.46 -1.46
C ILE A 114 -0.38 -15.28 -2.58
N LYS A 115 -1.06 -15.45 -3.71
CA LYS A 115 -0.51 -16.16 -4.88
C LYS A 115 0.41 -15.27 -5.72
N ASP A 116 1.33 -15.88 -6.46
CA ASP A 116 2.41 -15.20 -7.20
C ASP A 116 1.94 -14.18 -8.25
N ASP A 117 0.78 -14.41 -8.87
CA ASP A 117 0.21 -13.58 -9.94
C ASP A 117 -0.52 -12.32 -9.43
N TRP A 118 -0.45 -12.01 -8.13
CA TRP A 118 -1.21 -10.93 -7.48
C TRP A 118 -1.12 -9.57 -8.20
N ASN A 119 0.06 -9.22 -8.70
CA ASN A 119 0.33 -7.94 -9.35
C ASN A 119 -0.39 -7.81 -10.70
N THR A 120 -0.78 -8.92 -11.34
CA THR A 120 -1.48 -8.89 -12.63
C THR A 120 -3.01 -8.93 -12.51
N ARG A 121 -3.55 -9.09 -11.30
CA ARG A 121 -4.99 -9.26 -11.05
C ARG A 121 -5.79 -7.96 -11.04
N LEU A 122 -5.08 -6.84 -10.91
CA LEU A 122 -5.64 -5.50 -10.89
C LEU A 122 -4.86 -4.64 -11.90
N PRO A 123 -5.46 -3.53 -12.39
CA PRO A 123 -4.77 -2.64 -13.32
C PRO A 123 -3.46 -2.09 -12.73
N ASP A 124 -2.60 -1.55 -13.60
CA ASP A 124 -1.39 -0.82 -13.19
C ASP A 124 -0.48 -1.59 -12.23
N ASN A 125 -0.31 -2.90 -12.47
CA ASN A 125 0.45 -3.80 -11.60
C ASN A 125 -0.06 -3.86 -10.14
N ALA A 126 -1.39 -3.72 -9.97
CA ALA A 126 -2.05 -3.59 -8.69
C ALA A 126 -1.61 -2.36 -7.85
N VAL A 127 -1.26 -1.26 -8.54
CA VAL A 127 -0.87 0.01 -7.92
C VAL A 127 -1.87 1.12 -8.28
N PRO A 128 -2.91 1.36 -7.45
CA PRO A 128 -3.99 2.30 -7.76
C PRO A 128 -3.58 3.77 -7.75
N TYR A 129 -2.48 4.10 -7.07
CA TYR A 129 -1.93 5.44 -6.99
C TYR A 129 -0.45 5.36 -6.63
N THR A 130 0.28 6.43 -6.96
CA THR A 130 1.70 6.56 -6.66
C THR A 130 1.98 7.84 -5.87
N SER A 131 3.22 8.00 -5.45
CA SER A 131 3.75 9.25 -4.93
C SER A 131 5.20 9.38 -5.36
N ASN A 132 5.81 10.53 -5.11
CA ASN A 132 7.23 10.77 -5.36
C ASN A 132 7.94 11.16 -4.07
N VAL A 133 9.26 11.00 -4.03
CA VAL A 133 10.06 11.60 -2.95
C VAL A 133 10.38 13.05 -3.30
N VAL A 134 10.06 13.96 -2.38
CA VAL A 134 10.25 15.41 -2.49
C VAL A 134 10.88 15.96 -1.22
N PHE A 135 11.22 17.24 -1.23
CA PHE A 135 11.75 17.92 -0.05
C PHE A 135 10.72 18.93 0.48
N LEU A 136 10.47 18.90 1.78
CA LEU A 136 9.77 19.96 2.48
C LEU A 136 10.80 20.83 3.18
N VAL A 137 10.86 22.11 2.81
CA VAL A 137 11.79 23.09 3.37
C VAL A 137 11.03 24.16 4.13
N ARG A 138 11.74 24.90 4.98
CA ARG A 138 11.20 26.04 5.73
C ARG A 138 10.82 27.18 4.78
N LYS A 139 9.85 28.00 5.17
CA LYS A 139 9.41 29.18 4.42
C LYS A 139 10.60 30.04 3.96
N GLY A 140 10.59 30.45 2.69
CA GLY A 140 11.66 31.22 2.06
C GLY A 140 12.91 30.40 1.69
N ASN A 141 12.92 29.09 1.97
CA ASN A 141 14.00 28.16 1.63
C ASN A 141 15.40 28.72 2.00
N PRO A 142 15.70 28.95 3.30
CA PRO A 142 16.90 29.68 3.74
C PRO A 142 18.23 28.97 3.43
N LYS A 143 18.18 27.66 3.10
CA LYS A 143 19.35 26.88 2.67
C LYS A 143 19.47 26.79 1.14
N HIS A 144 18.57 27.43 0.39
CA HIS A 144 18.53 27.43 -1.07
C HIS A 144 18.57 26.00 -1.66
N ILE A 145 17.82 25.08 -1.07
CA ILE A 145 17.75 23.69 -1.52
C ILE A 145 16.90 23.64 -2.79
N GLN A 146 17.46 23.10 -3.86
CA GLN A 146 16.78 22.94 -5.15
C GLN A 146 16.82 21.49 -5.62
N ASP A 147 17.86 20.75 -5.25
CA ASP A 147 18.03 19.36 -5.68
C ASP A 147 18.78 18.52 -4.65
N TRP A 148 18.88 17.21 -4.90
CA TRP A 148 19.57 16.25 -4.03
C TRP A 148 21.03 16.64 -3.73
N GLY A 149 21.72 17.28 -4.68
CA GLY A 149 23.08 17.81 -4.51
C GLY A 149 23.21 18.76 -3.31
N ASP A 150 22.20 19.61 -3.10
CA ASP A 150 22.22 20.62 -2.04
C ASP A 150 22.15 20.01 -0.63
N LEU A 151 21.60 18.80 -0.52
CA LEU A 151 21.48 18.09 0.75
C LEU A 151 22.84 17.64 1.31
N THR A 152 23.90 17.65 0.49
CA THR A 152 25.26 17.29 0.91
C THR A 152 26.09 18.48 1.40
N LYS A 153 25.57 19.71 1.26
CA LYS A 153 26.29 20.93 1.65
C LYS A 153 26.48 21.00 3.16
N ASP A 154 27.62 21.52 3.60
CA ASP A 154 27.90 21.71 5.01
C ASP A 154 26.85 22.58 5.70
N GLY A 155 26.44 22.17 6.91
CA GLY A 155 25.46 22.90 7.70
C GLY A 155 24.02 22.75 7.23
N VAL A 156 23.71 21.84 6.31
CA VAL A 156 22.35 21.36 6.05
C VAL A 156 22.04 20.20 6.99
N GLN A 157 20.91 20.26 7.67
CA GLN A 157 20.40 19.19 8.53
C GLN A 157 19.17 18.54 7.93
N ILE A 158 19.26 17.25 7.64
CA ILE A 158 18.20 16.45 7.03
C ILE A 158 17.42 15.71 8.10
N VAL A 159 16.09 15.77 8.03
CA VAL A 159 15.19 14.85 8.73
C VAL A 159 14.76 13.77 7.75
N LEU A 160 14.96 12.51 8.14
CA LEU A 160 14.63 11.35 7.32
C LEU A 160 14.09 10.21 8.19
N ALA A 161 13.11 9.45 7.67
CA ALA A 161 12.67 8.22 8.31
C ALA A 161 13.73 7.10 8.13
N ASN A 162 13.89 6.23 9.12
CA ASN A 162 14.92 5.19 9.10
C ASN A 162 14.70 4.18 7.94
N PRO A 163 15.64 4.01 6.99
CA PRO A 163 15.50 3.05 5.88
C PRO A 163 15.44 1.58 6.31
N LYS A 164 15.97 1.24 7.50
CA LYS A 164 15.90 -0.13 8.02
C LYS A 164 14.48 -0.56 8.35
N THR A 165 13.65 0.36 8.83
CA THR A 165 12.33 0.04 9.39
C THR A 165 11.16 0.65 8.63
N THR A 166 11.41 1.55 7.68
CA THR A 166 10.35 2.32 7.02
C THR A 166 10.47 2.32 5.49
N GLY A 167 9.34 2.17 4.79
CA GLY A 167 9.30 2.34 3.33
C GLY A 167 9.70 3.74 2.89
N ASN A 168 9.25 4.79 3.59
CA ASN A 168 9.63 6.18 3.31
C ASN A 168 11.16 6.38 3.31
N GLY A 169 11.85 5.88 4.33
CA GLY A 169 13.31 5.91 4.38
C GLY A 169 13.98 5.14 3.23
N ARG A 170 13.43 3.98 2.86
CA ARG A 170 13.95 3.17 1.74
C ARG A 170 13.83 3.91 0.41
N TYR A 171 12.65 4.44 0.10
CA TYR A 171 12.46 5.22 -1.11
C TYR A 171 13.33 6.47 -1.12
N ALA A 172 13.44 7.20 -0.01
CA ALA A 172 14.33 8.36 0.05
C ALA A 172 15.81 8.00 -0.19
N PHE A 173 16.29 6.92 0.42
CA PHE A 173 17.65 6.41 0.19
C PHE A 173 17.84 6.00 -1.27
N LEU A 174 16.91 5.24 -1.85
CA LEU A 174 16.98 4.80 -3.24
C LEU A 174 16.85 5.97 -4.22
N GLY A 175 16.05 6.99 -3.90
CA GLY A 175 15.95 8.24 -4.65
C GLY A 175 17.28 8.98 -4.71
N ALA A 176 17.93 9.16 -3.56
CA ALA A 176 19.28 9.72 -3.49
C ALA A 176 20.30 8.87 -4.26
N TYR A 177 20.28 7.54 -4.10
CA TYR A 177 21.21 6.66 -4.79
C TYR A 177 20.99 6.67 -6.31
N GLY A 178 19.74 6.66 -6.77
CA GLY A 178 19.38 6.75 -8.18
C GLY A 178 19.78 8.09 -8.80
N TYR A 179 19.61 9.19 -8.07
CA TYR A 179 20.15 10.51 -8.43
C TYR A 179 21.67 10.48 -8.55
N GLY A 180 22.37 9.96 -7.53
CA GLY A 180 23.82 9.84 -7.53
C GLY A 180 24.34 9.05 -8.74
N LEU A 181 23.70 7.93 -9.09
CA LEU A 181 24.05 7.18 -10.30
C LEU A 181 23.85 8.02 -11.56
N LYS A 182 22.74 8.76 -11.65
CA LYS A 182 22.44 9.57 -12.84
C LYS A 182 23.47 10.68 -13.04
N VAL A 183 23.79 11.45 -12.01
CA VAL A 183 24.72 12.60 -12.14
C VAL A 183 26.18 12.15 -12.26
N ASN A 184 26.50 10.93 -11.83
CA ASN A 184 27.84 10.36 -11.94
C ASN A 184 27.99 9.36 -13.09
N ASN A 185 27.10 9.36 -14.10
CA ASN A 185 27.16 8.48 -15.27
C ASN A 185 27.27 6.98 -14.93
N GLY A 186 26.61 6.54 -13.86
CA GLY A 186 26.60 5.15 -13.39
C GLY A 186 27.79 4.74 -12.52
N ASP A 187 28.70 5.65 -12.16
CA ASP A 187 29.82 5.37 -11.26
C ASP A 187 29.31 5.07 -9.83
N GLU A 188 29.38 3.80 -9.42
CA GLU A 188 28.91 3.38 -8.08
C GLU A 188 29.77 3.97 -6.96
N GLY A 189 31.07 4.19 -7.16
CA GLY A 189 31.96 4.72 -6.12
C GLY A 189 31.60 6.17 -5.78
N LYS A 190 31.50 7.02 -6.81
CA LYS A 190 31.08 8.42 -6.64
C LYS A 190 29.65 8.54 -6.10
N THR A 191 28.78 7.63 -6.51
CA THR A 191 27.41 7.55 -5.97
C THR A 191 27.41 7.26 -4.48
N GLN A 192 28.22 6.29 -4.05
CA GLN A 192 28.35 5.95 -2.63
C GLN A 192 28.92 7.10 -1.81
N ASP A 193 29.92 7.82 -2.33
CA ASP A 193 30.48 9.01 -1.66
C ASP A 193 29.44 10.13 -1.53
N PHE A 194 28.66 10.37 -2.59
CA PHE A 194 27.53 11.31 -2.56
C PHE A 194 26.49 10.94 -1.50
N VAL A 195 26.05 9.67 -1.47
CA VAL A 195 25.06 9.21 -0.48
C VAL A 195 25.62 9.22 0.93
N ALA A 196 26.90 8.90 1.12
CA ALA A 196 27.56 9.01 2.43
C ALA A 196 27.58 10.45 2.94
N ALA A 197 27.88 11.42 2.07
CA ALA A 197 27.84 12.85 2.42
C ALA A 197 26.42 13.30 2.81
N LEU A 198 25.38 12.86 2.08
CA LEU A 198 23.99 13.12 2.44
C LEU A 198 23.62 12.52 3.81
N LEU A 199 24.00 11.26 4.06
CA LEU A 199 23.71 10.59 5.33
C LEU A 199 24.45 11.22 6.52
N LYS A 200 25.64 11.78 6.30
CA LYS A 200 26.36 12.58 7.31
C LYS A 200 25.56 13.80 7.76
N ASN A 201 24.86 14.45 6.83
CA ASN A 201 23.94 15.55 7.10
C ASN A 201 22.58 15.11 7.68
N THR A 202 22.39 13.83 7.99
CA THR A 202 21.16 13.29 8.60
C THR A 202 21.41 12.98 10.09
N PRO A 203 21.26 13.96 11.00
CA PRO A 203 21.51 13.76 12.43
C PRO A 203 20.46 12.87 13.12
N VAL A 204 19.24 12.79 12.56
CA VAL A 204 18.12 12.06 13.16
C VAL A 204 17.48 11.14 12.13
N PHE A 205 17.42 9.86 12.45
CA PHE A 205 16.58 8.88 11.75
C PHE A 205 15.34 8.58 12.58
N GLU A 206 14.17 8.97 12.07
CA GLU A 206 12.91 8.79 12.78
C GLU A 206 12.30 7.41 12.53
N ASN A 207 11.53 6.91 13.51
CA ASN A 207 10.96 5.56 13.48
C ASN A 207 9.80 5.38 12.47
N GLY A 208 9.39 6.45 11.77
CA GLY A 208 8.28 6.44 10.82
C GLY A 208 8.20 7.76 10.04
N GLY A 209 7.53 7.73 8.89
CA GLY A 209 7.32 8.95 8.07
C GLY A 209 6.57 10.05 8.83
N ARG A 210 5.49 9.71 9.55
CA ARG A 210 4.75 10.68 10.37
C ARG A 210 5.60 11.23 11.53
N ALA A 211 6.47 10.39 12.12
CA ALA A 211 7.40 10.84 13.16
C ALA A 211 8.45 11.82 12.59
N ALA A 212 9.00 11.55 11.39
CA ALA A 212 9.86 12.48 10.65
C ALA A 212 9.15 13.82 10.39
N THR A 213 7.90 13.75 9.92
CA THR A 213 7.04 14.92 9.74
C THR A 213 6.91 15.72 11.03
N THR A 214 6.55 15.09 12.16
CA THR A 214 6.41 15.78 13.46
C THR A 214 7.72 16.41 13.94
N THR A 215 8.84 15.70 13.81
CA THR A 215 10.16 16.21 14.20
C THR A 215 10.55 17.45 13.40
N PHE A 216 10.28 17.47 12.10
CA PHE A 216 10.52 18.63 11.26
C PHE A 216 9.55 19.79 11.54
N SER A 217 8.25 19.53 11.47
CA SER A 217 7.22 20.58 11.44
C SER A 217 6.82 21.11 12.81
N GLN A 218 6.79 20.26 13.84
CA GLN A 218 6.32 20.63 15.17
C GLN A 218 7.47 20.82 16.17
N ARG A 219 8.52 19.99 16.09
CA ARG A 219 9.70 20.10 16.97
C ARG A 219 10.76 21.03 16.42
N ASN A 220 10.57 21.54 15.20
CA ASN A 220 11.44 22.51 14.56
C ASN A 220 12.90 22.03 14.41
N ILE A 221 13.10 20.74 14.14
CA ILE A 221 14.43 20.13 13.96
C ILE A 221 14.73 19.95 12.47
N GLY A 222 15.97 20.25 12.07
CA GLY A 222 16.45 20.12 10.69
C GLY A 222 16.08 21.30 9.77
N ASP A 223 16.71 21.36 8.61
CA ASP A 223 16.48 22.38 7.58
C ASP A 223 15.54 21.89 6.47
N VAL A 224 15.52 20.57 6.27
CA VAL A 224 14.78 19.90 5.20
C VAL A 224 14.30 18.53 5.65
N LEU A 225 13.06 18.22 5.31
CA LEU A 225 12.47 16.90 5.44
C LEU A 225 12.41 16.24 4.06
N VAL A 226 13.04 15.08 3.91
CA VAL A 226 12.89 14.23 2.73
C VAL A 226 11.75 13.26 2.99
N THR A 227 10.66 13.38 2.22
CA THR A 227 9.44 12.60 2.47
C THR A 227 8.63 12.38 1.18
N PHE A 228 7.49 11.70 1.28
CA PHE A 228 6.58 11.53 0.16
C PHE A 228 5.82 12.83 -0.13
N GLU A 229 5.55 13.06 -1.42
CA GLU A 229 4.80 14.22 -1.92
C GLU A 229 3.46 14.43 -1.21
N ASN A 230 2.75 13.33 -0.91
CA ASN A 230 1.47 13.41 -0.24
C ASN A 230 1.61 13.92 1.21
N GLU A 231 2.68 13.52 1.92
CA GLU A 231 2.98 14.00 3.27
C GLU A 231 3.46 15.46 3.24
N ALA A 232 4.30 15.83 2.29
CA ALA A 232 4.78 17.20 2.13
C ALA A 232 3.61 18.17 1.86
N ASN A 233 2.68 17.80 0.97
CA ASN A 233 1.48 18.57 0.70
C ASN A 233 0.53 18.63 1.91
N TYR A 234 0.34 17.51 2.62
CA TYR A 234 -0.46 17.52 3.85
C TYR A 234 0.08 18.52 4.87
N VAL A 235 1.40 18.54 5.08
CA VAL A 235 2.02 19.47 6.04
C VAL A 235 1.89 20.92 5.57
N SER A 236 2.28 21.21 4.32
CA SER A 236 2.31 22.58 3.80
C SER A 236 0.92 23.18 3.62
N LYS A 237 -0.10 22.38 3.29
CA LYS A 237 -1.46 22.88 2.97
C LYS A 237 -2.47 22.71 4.10
N LYS A 238 -2.32 21.71 4.99
CA LYS A 238 -3.33 21.37 6.00
C LYS A 238 -2.85 21.56 7.43
N LEU A 239 -1.60 21.23 7.75
CA LEU A 239 -1.11 21.25 9.13
C LEU A 239 -0.64 22.66 9.55
N THR A 240 0.12 23.32 8.68
CA THR A 240 0.82 24.58 8.99
C THR A 240 0.95 25.41 7.72
N GLN A 241 -0.16 26.03 7.32
CA GLN A 241 -0.18 26.91 6.16
C GLN A 241 0.89 28.00 6.29
N ASP A 242 1.55 28.31 5.17
CA ASP A 242 2.58 29.35 5.04
C ASP A 242 3.88 29.18 5.84
N GLN A 243 4.13 28.02 6.46
CA GLN A 243 5.39 27.76 7.18
C GLN A 243 6.42 26.97 6.36
N PHE A 244 5.98 26.28 5.31
CA PHE A 244 6.81 25.36 4.55
C PHE A 244 6.59 25.51 3.05
N GLU A 245 7.61 25.14 2.29
CA GLU A 245 7.61 25.10 0.83
C GLU A 245 8.02 23.70 0.37
N ILE A 246 7.48 23.24 -0.75
CA ILE A 246 7.86 21.96 -1.35
C ILE A 246 8.85 22.23 -2.48
N VAL A 247 10.00 21.57 -2.42
CA VAL A 247 10.98 21.53 -3.49
C VAL A 247 10.87 20.18 -4.19
N TYR A 248 10.60 20.23 -5.48
CA TYR A 248 10.58 19.08 -6.37
C TYR A 248 11.98 18.91 -6.98
N PRO A 249 12.73 17.85 -6.64
CA PRO A 249 14.07 17.63 -7.18
C PRO A 249 14.02 17.38 -8.69
N SER A 250 15.17 17.49 -9.37
CA SER A 250 15.23 17.32 -10.83
C SER A 250 14.98 15.89 -11.28
N TYR A 251 15.29 14.92 -10.43
CA TYR A 251 15.11 13.49 -10.67
C TYR A 251 14.83 12.76 -9.35
N THR A 252 13.81 11.92 -9.31
CA THR A 252 13.45 11.20 -8.08
C THR A 252 12.91 9.80 -8.36
N ILE A 253 12.68 9.04 -7.30
CA ILE A 253 12.06 7.72 -7.37
C ILE A 253 10.54 7.85 -7.35
N ILE A 254 9.86 7.01 -8.14
CA ILE A 254 8.42 6.79 -7.98
C ILE A 254 8.17 5.78 -6.85
N SER A 255 7.30 6.13 -5.91
CA SER A 255 6.83 5.25 -4.85
C SER A 255 5.48 4.66 -5.23
N GLU A 256 5.42 3.34 -5.26
CA GLU A 256 4.21 2.59 -5.57
C GLU A 256 3.52 2.14 -4.28
N ALA A 257 2.19 2.26 -4.22
CA ALA A 257 1.38 1.80 -3.11
C ALA A 257 0.56 0.56 -3.51
N PRO A 258 1.19 -0.63 -3.57
CA PRO A 258 0.54 -1.81 -4.13
C PRO A 258 -0.52 -2.38 -3.19
N VAL A 259 -1.52 -3.04 -3.78
CA VAL A 259 -2.63 -3.66 -3.06
C VAL A 259 -2.81 -5.11 -3.49
N ALA A 260 -3.26 -5.97 -2.57
CA ALA A 260 -3.53 -7.36 -2.89
C ALA A 260 -4.61 -7.98 -2.00
N VAL A 261 -5.32 -8.95 -2.56
CA VAL A 261 -6.22 -9.83 -1.80
C VAL A 261 -5.39 -10.90 -1.10
N VAL A 262 -5.69 -11.17 0.18
CA VAL A 262 -5.04 -12.27 0.91
C VAL A 262 -5.80 -13.56 0.65
N ASP A 263 -5.38 -14.27 -0.39
CA ASP A 263 -6.05 -15.48 -0.93
C ASP A 263 -6.46 -16.47 0.16
N SER A 264 -5.51 -16.87 1.01
CA SER A 264 -5.73 -17.85 2.08
C SER A 264 -6.82 -17.44 3.08
N VAL A 265 -6.99 -16.13 3.32
CA VAL A 265 -7.96 -15.59 4.27
C VAL A 265 -9.33 -15.46 3.63
N VAL A 266 -9.40 -14.88 2.43
CA VAL A 266 -10.70 -14.66 1.77
C VAL A 266 -11.36 -15.96 1.35
N ASP A 267 -10.58 -16.98 1.01
CA ASP A 267 -11.09 -18.32 0.68
C ASP A 267 -11.65 -19.00 1.94
N LYS A 268 -10.96 -18.85 3.08
CA LYS A 268 -11.41 -19.38 4.37
C LYS A 268 -12.66 -18.65 4.90
N LYS A 269 -12.74 -17.34 4.71
CA LYS A 269 -13.86 -16.51 5.20
C LYS A 269 -15.05 -16.46 4.24
N GLY A 270 -14.88 -16.87 2.98
CA GLY A 270 -15.89 -16.69 1.94
C GLY A 270 -16.11 -15.23 1.54
N THR A 271 -15.10 -14.37 1.70
CA THR A 271 -15.19 -12.91 1.48
C THR A 271 -14.58 -12.44 0.15
N ARG A 272 -14.09 -13.36 -0.69
CA ARG A 272 -13.34 -13.06 -1.92
C ARG A 272 -14.03 -12.04 -2.82
N ALA A 273 -15.30 -12.24 -3.13
CA ALA A 273 -16.04 -11.35 -4.04
C ALA A 273 -16.06 -9.89 -3.53
N ALA A 274 -16.32 -9.69 -2.23
CA ALA A 274 -16.33 -8.37 -1.63
C ALA A 274 -14.93 -7.77 -1.51
N ALA A 275 -13.91 -8.57 -1.19
CA ALA A 275 -12.51 -8.14 -1.11
C ALA A 275 -11.97 -7.70 -2.48
N GLU A 276 -12.26 -8.46 -3.54
CA GLU A 276 -11.91 -8.09 -4.91
C GLU A 276 -12.66 -6.84 -5.37
N ALA A 277 -13.96 -6.72 -5.04
CA ALA A 277 -14.72 -5.51 -5.33
C ALA A 277 -14.13 -4.29 -4.61
N TYR A 278 -13.75 -4.44 -3.35
CA TYR A 278 -13.08 -3.40 -2.56
C TYR A 278 -11.81 -2.92 -3.27
N LEU A 279 -10.88 -3.82 -3.65
CA LEU A 279 -9.66 -3.36 -4.31
C LEU A 279 -9.89 -2.83 -5.72
N LYS A 280 -10.75 -3.46 -6.53
CA LYS A 280 -11.07 -2.97 -7.89
C LYS A 280 -11.63 -1.55 -7.86
N ASN A 281 -12.40 -1.22 -6.83
CA ASN A 281 -13.01 0.09 -6.70
C ASN A 281 -12.00 1.22 -6.41
N LEU A 282 -10.73 0.91 -6.11
CA LEU A 282 -9.69 1.93 -5.97
C LEU A 282 -9.40 2.65 -7.30
N TRP A 283 -9.75 2.05 -8.44
CA TRP A 283 -9.63 2.66 -9.77
C TRP A 283 -10.90 3.39 -10.25
N SER A 284 -11.97 3.43 -9.45
CA SER A 284 -13.14 4.22 -9.81
C SER A 284 -12.79 5.72 -9.82
N GLU A 285 -13.42 6.50 -10.69
CA GLU A 285 -13.17 7.96 -10.76
C GLU A 285 -13.32 8.62 -9.37
N PRO A 286 -14.36 8.33 -8.55
CA PRO A 286 -14.46 8.90 -7.21
C PRO A 286 -13.29 8.53 -6.27
N ALA A 287 -12.76 7.31 -6.36
CA ALA A 287 -11.63 6.88 -5.54
C ALA A 287 -10.32 7.52 -6.00
N GLN A 288 -10.15 7.70 -7.32
CA GLN A 288 -9.00 8.38 -7.91
C GLN A 288 -9.02 9.89 -7.61
N GLU A 289 -10.20 10.50 -7.64
CA GLU A 289 -10.41 11.89 -7.22
C GLU A 289 -10.07 12.07 -5.73
N LEU A 290 -10.48 11.13 -4.87
CA LEU A 290 -10.08 11.11 -3.46
C LEU A 290 -8.55 10.98 -3.30
N ALA A 291 -7.90 10.11 -4.08
CA ALA A 291 -6.44 9.98 -4.05
C ALA A 291 -5.77 11.32 -4.39
N ALA A 292 -6.23 12.01 -5.43
CA ALA A 292 -5.73 13.32 -5.84
C ALA A 292 -5.92 14.38 -4.75
N ASN A 293 -7.11 14.45 -4.13
CA ASN A 293 -7.43 15.38 -3.04
C ASN A 293 -6.57 15.16 -1.79
N LEU A 294 -6.03 13.96 -1.62
CA LEU A 294 -5.08 13.60 -0.57
C LEU A 294 -3.63 13.56 -1.07
N TYR A 295 -3.37 14.19 -2.21
CA TYR A 295 -2.04 14.41 -2.79
C TYR A 295 -1.28 13.12 -3.14
N LEU A 296 -2.01 12.03 -3.40
CA LEU A 296 -1.49 10.83 -4.06
C LEU A 296 -1.72 11.00 -5.56
N ARG A 297 -0.72 10.63 -6.38
CA ARG A 297 -0.82 10.71 -7.84
C ARG A 297 -1.75 9.60 -8.34
N PRO A 298 -2.96 9.90 -8.85
CA PRO A 298 -3.87 8.88 -9.36
C PRO A 298 -3.36 8.26 -10.66
N ARG A 299 -3.75 7.02 -10.93
CA ARG A 299 -3.53 6.34 -12.22
C ARG A 299 -4.50 6.80 -13.30
N ASN A 300 -5.69 7.26 -12.93
CA ASN A 300 -6.63 7.83 -13.89
C ASN A 300 -6.06 9.12 -14.49
N ALA A 301 -5.75 9.08 -15.79
CA ALA A 301 -5.10 10.18 -16.51
C ALA A 301 -5.94 11.46 -16.55
N GLU A 302 -7.27 11.35 -16.64
CA GLU A 302 -8.16 12.51 -16.64
C GLU A 302 -8.18 13.18 -15.27
N VAL A 303 -8.25 12.39 -14.20
CA VAL A 303 -8.14 12.92 -12.82
C VAL A 303 -6.77 13.56 -12.60
N LEU A 304 -5.68 12.88 -12.99
CA LEU A 304 -4.33 13.45 -12.86
C LEU A 304 -4.21 14.80 -13.61
N ALA A 305 -4.77 14.89 -14.82
CA ALA A 305 -4.77 16.12 -15.61
C ALA A 305 -5.56 17.26 -14.94
N LYS A 306 -6.72 16.96 -14.33
CA LYS A 306 -7.53 17.94 -13.57
C LYS A 306 -6.75 18.51 -12.37
N HIS A 307 -5.88 17.70 -11.76
CA HIS A 307 -5.10 18.05 -10.57
C HIS A 307 -3.64 18.42 -10.86
N LYS A 308 -3.29 18.77 -12.11
CA LYS A 308 -1.90 19.06 -12.52
C LYS A 308 -1.23 20.17 -11.69
N ALA A 309 -2.00 21.11 -11.16
CA ALA A 309 -1.48 22.16 -10.28
C ALA A 309 -0.93 21.63 -8.95
N ASP A 310 -1.46 20.53 -8.45
CA ASP A 310 -1.01 19.87 -7.22
C ASP A 310 0.14 18.88 -7.48
N PHE A 311 0.28 18.41 -8.72
CA PHE A 311 1.27 17.42 -9.14
C PHE A 311 2.16 17.94 -10.27
N PRO A 312 3.20 18.72 -9.94
CA PRO A 312 4.19 19.14 -10.93
C PRO A 312 4.82 17.96 -11.67
N ASP A 313 5.10 18.19 -12.96
CA ASP A 313 5.86 17.26 -13.78
C ASP A 313 7.28 17.15 -13.20
N ILE A 314 7.74 15.91 -13.00
CA ILE A 314 9.05 15.60 -12.43
C ILE A 314 9.58 14.33 -13.07
N GLU A 315 10.87 14.32 -13.40
CA GLU A 315 11.49 13.12 -13.97
C GLU A 315 11.63 12.05 -12.88
N THR A 316 11.15 10.84 -13.17
CA THR A 316 11.15 9.75 -12.19
C THR A 316 11.78 8.47 -12.75
N PHE A 317 12.10 7.54 -11.86
CA PHE A 317 12.44 6.17 -12.21
C PHE A 317 11.73 5.16 -11.32
N ASN A 318 11.42 4.00 -11.89
CA ASN A 318 10.90 2.86 -11.14
C ASN A 318 12.05 2.09 -10.46
N PRO A 319 11.96 1.80 -9.14
CA PRO A 319 13.01 1.07 -8.44
C PRO A 319 13.26 -0.33 -9.00
N ASN A 320 12.21 -1.05 -9.42
CA ASN A 320 12.35 -2.40 -9.95
C ASN A 320 13.11 -2.41 -11.28
N GLU A 321 12.85 -1.43 -12.14
CA GLU A 321 13.57 -1.26 -13.41
C GLU A 321 15.03 -0.87 -13.18
N LYS A 322 15.28 0.00 -12.19
CA LYS A 322 16.62 0.56 -11.93
C LYS A 322 17.52 -0.38 -11.14
N PHE A 323 16.97 -1.12 -10.19
CA PHE A 323 17.73 -1.88 -9.18
C PHE A 323 17.38 -3.36 -9.11
N GLY A 324 16.41 -3.83 -9.90
CA GLY A 324 15.95 -5.23 -9.89
C GLY A 324 14.83 -5.49 -8.89
N ALA A 325 14.54 -6.77 -8.64
CA ALA A 325 13.43 -7.15 -7.75
C ALA A 325 13.63 -6.61 -6.33
N TRP A 326 12.53 -6.31 -5.63
CA TRP A 326 12.60 -5.76 -4.27
C TRP A 326 13.35 -6.66 -3.30
N SER A 327 13.31 -7.98 -3.49
CA SER A 327 14.12 -8.90 -2.69
C SER A 327 15.64 -8.66 -2.84
N ASP A 328 16.12 -8.31 -4.03
CA ASP A 328 17.51 -7.98 -4.29
C ASP A 328 17.86 -6.58 -3.77
N ILE A 329 16.93 -5.62 -3.94
CA ILE A 329 17.05 -4.27 -3.37
C ILE A 329 17.22 -4.36 -1.85
N MET A 330 16.33 -5.10 -1.17
CA MET A 330 16.39 -5.28 0.28
C MET A 330 17.71 -5.90 0.71
N LYS A 331 18.19 -6.92 -0.01
CA LYS A 331 19.46 -7.59 0.28
C LYS A 331 20.68 -6.68 0.06
N LYS A 332 20.74 -5.96 -1.07
CA LYS A 332 21.88 -5.09 -1.41
C LYS A 332 21.95 -3.87 -0.50
N PHE A 333 20.83 -3.18 -0.31
CA PHE A 333 20.83 -1.86 0.31
C PHE A 333 20.54 -1.88 1.80
N PHE A 334 19.65 -2.77 2.28
CA PHE A 334 19.02 -2.60 3.60
C PHE A 334 19.21 -3.77 4.58
N ALA A 335 19.69 -4.93 4.14
CA ALA A 335 20.07 -6.02 5.04
C ALA A 335 21.19 -5.57 6.00
N ASP A 336 21.40 -6.31 7.10
CA ASP A 336 22.48 -6.01 8.03
C ASP A 336 23.85 -6.14 7.35
N GLY A 337 24.67 -5.10 7.48
CA GLY A 337 25.92 -4.96 6.73
C GLY A 337 25.73 -4.57 5.25
N GLY A 338 24.50 -4.30 4.83
CA GLY A 338 24.16 -3.80 3.50
C GLY A 338 24.63 -2.36 3.29
N LEU A 339 24.41 -1.84 2.08
CA LEU A 339 25.01 -0.57 1.67
C LEU A 339 24.63 0.62 2.56
N PHE A 340 23.38 0.69 3.05
CA PHE A 340 22.98 1.73 3.99
C PHE A 340 23.83 1.73 5.27
N ASP A 341 24.16 0.57 5.83
CA ASP A 341 24.97 0.47 7.05
C ASP A 341 26.41 0.89 6.77
N GLN A 342 26.97 0.42 5.64
CA GLN A 342 28.33 0.74 5.22
C GLN A 342 28.51 2.25 5.00
N LEU A 343 27.53 2.93 4.40
CA LEU A 343 27.60 4.36 4.16
C LEU A 343 27.27 5.19 5.41
N SER A 344 26.33 4.74 6.24
CA SER A 344 26.00 5.41 7.51
C SER A 344 27.14 5.33 8.54
N GLY A 345 27.97 4.29 8.45
CA GLY A 345 29.15 4.11 9.31
C GLY A 345 30.35 4.98 8.93
N LYS A 346 30.34 5.65 7.77
CA LYS A 346 31.38 6.60 7.33
C LYS A 346 31.21 8.02 7.89
N LYS A 347 30.33 8.21 8.87
CA LYS A 347 30.00 9.52 9.48
C LYS A 347 31.18 10.22 10.14
#